data_AF-A0A7D4UL47-F1
#
_entry.id   AF-A0A7D4UL47-F1
#
_cell.length_a   1.000
_cell.length_b   1.000
_cell.length_c   1.000
_cell.angle_alpha   90.00
_cell.angle_beta   90.00
_cell.angle_gamma   90.00
#
_symmetry.space_group_name_H-M   'P 1'
#
loop_
_entity.id
_entity.type
_entity.pdbx_description
1 polymer ?
#
loop_
_entity_poly.entity_id
_entity_poly.type
_entity_poly.pdbx_seq_one_letter_code
_entity_poly.pdbx_strand_id
1 'polypeptide(L)'
;MGTLFDQQPRNYVNVKTDKVLELIDKIKRISKDTNLSIDQVIKIYEIKELERKNDLFAMNGDIHDEQMTGFGELLKNAISSLDAIFEAIENK
;
A
#
# COMPACT_ATOMS: atom_id res chain seq x y z
N MET A 1 -2.33 13.23 8.34
CA MET A 1 -1.42 13.19 7.18
C MET A 1 -2.19 13.77 6.01
N GLY A 2 -1.75 14.91 5.47
CA GLY A 2 -2.43 15.59 4.37
C GLY A 2 -2.29 14.78 3.08
N THR A 3 -3.37 14.65 2.32
CA THR A 3 -3.40 13.91 1.06
C THR A 3 -3.31 14.89 -0.11
N LEU A 4 -2.51 14.57 -1.12
CA LEU A 4 -2.54 15.27 -2.41
C LEU A 4 -3.89 14.94 -3.08
N PHE A 5 -4.74 15.95 -3.25
CA PHE A 5 -6.08 15.86 -3.87
C PHE A 5 -7.09 14.95 -3.14
N ASP A 6 -8.20 14.66 -3.81
CA ASP A 6 -9.33 13.82 -3.36
C ASP A 6 -8.95 12.34 -3.29
N GLN A 7 -8.17 11.98 -2.28
CA GLN A 7 -7.94 10.58 -1.97
C GLN A 7 -9.22 9.96 -1.40
N GLN A 8 -9.68 8.88 -2.04
CA GLN A 8 -10.81 8.10 -1.56
C GLN A 8 -10.53 7.57 -0.15
N PRO A 9 -11.54 7.53 0.75
CA PRO A 9 -11.36 7.07 2.12
C PRO A 9 -10.76 5.66 2.16
N ARG A 10 -9.79 5.43 3.05
CA ARG A 10 -9.28 4.06 3.28
C ARG A 10 -10.41 3.18 3.77
N ASN A 11 -10.58 2.02 3.14
CA ASN A 11 -11.56 1.05 3.58
C ASN A 11 -11.05 0.36 4.86
N TYR A 12 -11.65 0.70 6.01
CA TYR A 12 -11.28 0.09 7.28
C TYR A 12 -11.81 -1.34 7.35
N VAL A 13 -10.91 -2.32 7.21
CA VAL A 13 -11.28 -3.74 7.29
C VAL A 13 -11.42 -4.14 8.77
N ASN A 14 -12.63 -4.00 9.34
CA ASN A 14 -12.93 -4.60 10.63
C ASN A 14 -13.06 -6.13 10.49
N VAL A 15 -12.31 -6.88 11.30
CA VAL A 15 -12.42 -8.34 11.37
C VAL A 15 -13.59 -8.67 12.31
N LYS A 16 -14.76 -8.95 11.73
CA LYS A 16 -15.94 -9.41 12.49
C LYS A 16 -15.65 -10.76 13.16
N THR A 17 -16.24 -11.00 14.33
CA THR A 17 -16.12 -12.26 15.07
C THR A 17 -16.50 -13.49 14.23
N ASP A 18 -17.48 -13.35 13.32
CA ASP A 18 -17.88 -14.43 12.41
C ASP A 18 -16.72 -14.91 11.52
N LYS A 19 -15.79 -14.02 11.15
CA LYS A 19 -14.59 -14.36 10.37
C LYS A 19 -13.59 -15.18 11.17
N VAL A 20 -13.64 -15.11 12.50
CA VAL A 20 -12.74 -15.88 13.39
C VAL A 20 -13.14 -17.34 13.41
N LEU A 21 -14.45 -17.63 13.51
CA LEU A 21 -14.95 -19.01 13.47
C LEU A 21 -14.65 -19.67 12.11
N GLU A 22 -14.88 -18.95 11.01
CA GLU A 22 -14.53 -19.43 9.67
C GLU A 22 -13.04 -19.74 9.52
N LEU A 23 -12.17 -18.93 10.13
CA LEU A 23 -10.72 -19.15 10.11
C LEU A 23 -10.34 -20.41 10.90
N ILE A 24 -10.95 -20.62 12.08
CA ILE A 24 -10.71 -21.82 12.90
C ILE A 24 -11.10 -23.08 12.12
N ASP A 25 -12.26 -23.08 11.46
CA ASP A 25 -12.72 -24.23 10.68
C ASP A 25 -11.82 -24.50 9.48
N LYS A 26 -11.33 -23.45 8.81
CA LYS A 26 -10.30 -23.58 7.76
C LYS A 26 -9.01 -24.19 8.28
N ILE A 27 -8.50 -23.73 9.43
CA ILE A 27 -7.27 -24.25 10.03
C ILE A 27 -7.41 -25.73 10.35
N LYS A 28 -8.53 -26.13 10.98
CA LYS A 28 -8.81 -27.54 11.30
C LYS A 28 -8.88 -28.40 10.05
N ARG A 29 -9.54 -27.92 9.00
CA ARG A 29 -9.64 -28.62 7.72
C ARG A 29 -8.26 -28.80 7.08
N ILE A 30 -7.46 -27.75 6.99
CA ILE A 30 -6.11 -27.81 6.42
C ILE A 30 -5.24 -28.79 7.22
N SER A 31 -5.25 -28.69 8.55
CA SER A 31 -4.51 -29.61 9.42
C SER A 31 -4.84 -31.08 9.13
N LYS A 32 -6.13 -31.39 8.94
CA LYS A 32 -6.59 -32.74 8.57
C LYS A 32 -6.16 -33.15 7.17
N ASP A 33 -6.33 -32.27 6.18
CA ASP A 33 -6.05 -32.56 4.77
C ASP A 33 -4.54 -32.71 4.49
N THR A 34 -3.68 -32.00 5.25
CA THR A 34 -2.22 -32.01 5.06
C THR A 34 -1.47 -32.84 6.10
N ASN A 35 -2.16 -33.44 7.07
CA ASN A 35 -1.56 -34.15 8.21
C ASN A 35 -0.53 -33.29 8.98
N LEU A 36 -0.74 -31.98 9.05
CA LEU A 36 0.09 -31.04 9.81
C LEU A 36 -0.55 -30.78 11.17
N SER A 37 0.27 -30.48 12.18
CA SER A 37 -0.27 -30.02 13.46
C SER A 37 -0.94 -28.65 13.31
N ILE A 38 -1.92 -28.35 14.17
CA ILE A 38 -2.58 -27.04 14.18
C ILE A 38 -1.55 -25.91 14.33
N ASP A 39 -0.53 -26.09 15.18
CA ASP A 39 0.54 -25.11 15.38
C ASP A 39 1.35 -24.87 14.10
N GLN A 40 1.62 -25.92 13.31
CA GLN A 40 2.29 -25.78 12.02
C GLN A 40 1.43 -24.98 11.02
N VAL A 41 0.12 -25.26 10.97
CA VAL A 41 -0.81 -24.53 10.11
C VAL A 41 -0.87 -23.05 10.52
N ILE A 42 -0.93 -22.75 11.82
CA ILE A 42 -0.90 -21.37 12.33
C ILE A 42 0.39 -20.66 11.92
N LYS A 43 1.55 -21.31 12.07
CA LYS A 43 2.84 -20.75 11.62
C LYS A 43 2.88 -20.47 10.12
N ILE A 44 2.30 -21.34 9.30
CA ILE A 44 2.22 -21.12 7.85
C ILE A 44 1.36 -19.89 7.55
N TYR A 45 0.22 -19.71 8.23
CA TYR A 45 -0.60 -18.51 8.11
C TYR A 45 0.16 -17.25 8.53
N GLU A 46 0.93 -17.31 9.62
CA GLU A 46 1.77 -16.20 10.08
C GLU A 46 2.82 -15.82 9.03
N ILE A 47 3.51 -16.79 8.44
CA ILE A 47 4.47 -16.55 7.35
C ILE A 47 3.79 -15.87 6.15
N LYS A 48 2.58 -16.29 5.78
CA LYS A 48 1.82 -15.67 4.68
C LYS A 48 1.39 -14.24 4.99
N GLU A 49 1.02 -13.93 6.22
CA GLU A 49 0.73 -12.55 6.61
C GLU A 49 1.98 -11.67 6.63
N LEU A 50 3.14 -12.22 6.99
CA LEU A 50 4.42 -11.54 6.90
C LEU A 50 4.81 -11.25 5.44
N GLU A 51 4.65 -12.21 4.53
CA GLU A 51 4.82 -11.98 3.08
C GLU A 51 3.90 -10.85 2.60
N ARG A 52 2.60 -10.91 2.91
CA ARG A 52 1.64 -9.86 2.53
C ARG A 52 2.04 -8.49 3.08
N LYS A 53 2.53 -8.43 4.32
CA LYS A 53 3.00 -7.18 4.94
C LYS A 53 4.22 -6.62 4.21
N ASN A 54 5.16 -7.48 3.82
CA ASN A 54 6.35 -7.07 3.08
C ASN A 54 5.99 -6.57 1.68
N ASP A 55 5.09 -7.26 0.98
CA ASP A 55 4.61 -6.83 -0.34
C ASP A 55 3.92 -5.46 -0.25
N LEU A 56 3.05 -5.27 0.74
CA LEU A 56 2.39 -3.98 0.97
C LEU A 56 3.40 -2.87 1.30
N PHE A 57 4.46 -3.19 2.04
CA PHE A 57 5.52 -2.23 2.34
C PHE A 57 6.30 -1.85 1.09
N ALA A 58 6.67 -2.82 0.25
CA ALA A 58 7.35 -2.60 -1.02
C ALA A 58 6.47 -1.75 -1.97
N MET A 59 5.20 -2.15 -2.17
CA MET A 59 4.25 -1.39 -2.99
C MET A 59 4.07 0.05 -2.49
N ASN A 60 4.05 0.27 -1.17
CA ASN A 60 3.95 1.61 -0.61
C ASN A 60 5.22 2.44 -0.86
N GLY A 61 6.39 1.80 -0.90
CA GLY A 61 7.65 2.42 -1.34
C GLY A 61 7.57 2.84 -2.81
N ASP A 62 7.16 1.92 -3.68
CA ASP A 62 7.03 2.17 -5.13
C ASP A 62 6.06 3.33 -5.42
N ILE A 63 4.88 3.33 -4.79
CA ILE A 63 3.89 4.41 -4.93
C ILE A 63 4.46 5.75 -4.45
N HIS A 64 5.22 5.74 -3.34
CA HIS A 64 5.84 6.95 -2.83
C HIS A 64 6.88 7.49 -3.79
N ASP A 65 7.72 6.62 -4.37
CA ASP A 65 8.75 7.02 -5.32
C ASP A 65 8.14 7.58 -6.61
N GLU A 66 7.10 6.94 -7.15
CA GLU A 66 6.32 7.45 -8.29
C GLU A 66 5.73 8.83 -8.00
N GLN A 67 5.13 9.02 -6.82
CA GLN A 67 4.57 10.31 -6.40
C GLN A 67 5.64 11.38 -6.26
N MET A 68 6.80 11.06 -5.72
CA MET A 68 7.91 12.01 -5.60
C MET A 68 8.50 12.38 -6.95
N THR A 69 8.63 11.44 -7.89
CA THR A 69 9.03 11.73 -9.27
C THR A 69 8.04 12.67 -9.95
N GLY A 70 6.74 12.36 -9.90
CA GLY A 70 5.70 13.20 -10.50
C GLY A 70 5.65 14.60 -9.86
N PHE A 71 5.86 14.71 -8.55
CA PHE A 71 5.97 16.01 -7.87
C PHE A 71 7.18 16.81 -8.35
N GLY A 72 8.34 16.15 -8.53
CA GLY A 72 9.54 16.77 -9.09
C GLY A 72 9.33 17.32 -10.51
N GLU A 73 8.61 16.59 -11.36
CA GLU A 73 8.28 17.04 -12.72
C GLU A 73 7.36 18.27 -12.72
N LEU A 74 6.34 18.29 -11.86
CA LEU A 74 5.45 19.44 -11.71
C LEU A 74 6.20 20.70 -11.26
N LEU A 75 7.12 20.55 -10.29
CA LEU A 75 7.96 21.65 -9.84
C LEU A 75 8.88 22.17 -10.94
N LYS A 76 9.50 21.27 -11.71
CA LYS A 76 10.35 21.64 -12.85
C LYS A 76 9.56 22.43 -13.89
N ASN A 77 8.36 21.97 -14.24
CA ASN A 77 7.49 22.65 -15.19
C ASN A 77 7.04 24.02 -14.68
N ALA A 78 6.76 24.15 -13.37
CA ALA A 78 6.42 25.43 -12.76
C ALA A 78 7.59 26.43 -12.83
N ILE A 79 8.82 25.98 -12.50
CA ILE A 79 10.03 26.81 -12.59
C ILE A 79 10.24 27.28 -14.03
N SER A 80 10.22 26.37 -15.01
CA SER A 80 10.39 26.73 -16.42
C SER A 80 9.33 27.72 -16.92
N SER A 81 8.09 27.60 -16.42
CA SER A 81 7.02 28.55 -16.76
C SER A 81 7.27 29.93 -16.16
N LEU A 82 7.78 30.00 -14.92
CA LEU A 82 8.15 31.26 -14.28
C LEU A 82 9.32 31.92 -15.00
N ASP A 83 10.36 31.17 -15.34
CA ASP A 83 11.52 31.67 -16.08
C ASP A 83 11.09 32.28 -17.44
N ALA A 84 10.23 31.58 -18.18
CA ALA A 84 9.68 32.09 -19.44
C ALA A 84 8.87 33.39 -19.26
N ILE A 85 8.14 33.53 -18.15
CA ILE A 85 7.43 34.77 -17.81
C ILE A 85 8.42 35.89 -17.50
N PHE A 86 9.48 35.62 -16.73
CA PHE A 86 10.51 36.61 -16.41
C PHE A 86 11.23 37.11 -17.66
N GLU A 87 11.66 36.20 -18.56
CA GLU A 87 12.28 36.58 -19.83
C GLU A 87 11.35 37.43 -20.71
N ALA A 88 10.04 37.13 -20.72
CA ALA A 88 9.06 37.91 -21.46
C ALA A 88 8.81 39.31 -20.88
N ILE A 89 9.07 39.51 -19.59
CA ILE A 89 8.99 40.81 -18.91
C ILE A 89 10.26 41.63 -19.16
N GLU A 90 11.45 41.02 -19.14
CA GLU A 90 12.72 41.73 -19.37
C GLU A 90 12.95 42.18 -20.82
N ASN A 91 12.37 41.47 -21.79
CA ASN A 91 12.47 41.81 -23.22
C ASN A 91 11.41 42.83 -23.71
N LYS A 92 10.68 43.48 -22.78
CA LYS A 92 9.74 44.58 -23.04
C LYS A 92 10.27 45.90 -22.54
#